data_AF-F9Y4C7-F1
#
_entry.id   AF-F9Y4C7-F1
#
_cell.length_a   1.000
_cell.length_b   1.000
_cell.length_c   1.000
_cell.angle_alpha   90.00
_cell.angle_beta   90.00
_cell.angle_gamma   90.00
#
_symmetry.space_group_name_H-M   'P 1'
#
loop_
_entity.id
_entity.type
_entity.pdbx_description
1 polymer ?
#
loop_
_entity_poly.entity_id
_entity_poly.type
_entity_poly.pdbx_seq_one_letter_code
_entity_poly.pdbx_strand_id
1 'polypeptide(L)'
;MGIGQMLKIACAGVIASVAVASAAGAQQGGDYGTYGGAYLDWLSPLAISSYEWPFKHGPISVIAPGANGAVQTYTLVPCQDGAAVCSGSAIGAVSVDGLTTVVSGLYGRTFYLGMGGHGVIDAGGVQSVLAWDTQGNGPNR
;
A
#
# COMPACT_ATOMS: atom_id res chain seq x y z
N MET A 1 67.91 45.06 2.77
CA MET A 1 67.41 45.50 4.10
C MET A 1 65.89 45.38 4.08
N GLY A 2 65.31 44.69 5.06
CA GLY A 2 63.86 44.44 5.15
C GLY A 2 63.60 42.98 5.50
N ILE A 3 63.25 42.73 6.75
CA ILE A 3 63.22 41.45 7.46
C ILE A 3 61.75 41.06 7.65
N GLY A 4 61.41 39.79 7.43
CA GLY A 4 60.18 39.13 7.90
C GLY A 4 60.31 37.64 7.61
N GLN A 5 60.73 36.79 8.55
CA GLN A 5 59.92 36.16 9.60
C GLN A 5 58.55 35.69 9.08
N MET A 6 58.06 34.48 9.32
CA MET A 6 58.50 33.36 10.15
C MET A 6 57.52 32.20 9.86
N LEU A 7 57.94 31.01 10.28
CA LEU A 7 57.09 29.90 10.72
C LEU A 7 56.43 29.02 9.64
N LYS A 8 57.14 27.92 9.35
CA LYS A 8 56.62 26.69 8.76
C LYS A 8 55.55 26.12 9.68
N ILE A 9 54.29 26.20 9.26
CA ILE A 9 53.18 25.52 9.92
C ILE A 9 53.31 24.02 9.64
N ALA A 10 53.42 23.26 10.71
CA ALA A 10 53.54 21.81 10.71
C ALA A 10 52.32 21.15 10.07
N CYS A 11 52.58 20.16 9.21
CA CYS A 11 51.60 19.18 8.77
C CYS A 11 51.13 18.35 9.96
N ALA A 12 50.04 18.77 10.61
CA ALA A 12 49.21 17.89 11.42
C ALA A 12 48.11 17.34 10.49
N GLY A 13 48.31 16.10 10.04
CA GLY A 13 47.36 15.39 9.21
C GLY A 13 46.03 15.23 9.94
N VAL A 14 44.99 15.91 9.44
CA VAL A 14 43.62 15.58 9.78
C VAL A 14 43.25 14.36 8.95
N ILE A 15 43.32 13.17 9.56
CA ILE A 15 42.67 11.98 9.03
C ILE A 15 41.17 12.22 9.23
N ALA A 16 40.51 12.75 8.20
CA ALA A 16 39.05 12.80 8.17
C ALA A 16 38.53 11.38 7.96
N SER A 17 38.17 10.71 9.05
CA SER A 17 37.42 9.46 9.02
C SER A 17 36.09 9.72 8.30
N VAL A 18 35.95 9.23 7.06
CA VAL A 18 34.65 9.18 6.40
C VAL A 18 33.82 8.14 7.12
N ALA A 19 32.99 8.58 8.06
CA ALA A 19 31.91 7.75 8.56
C ALA A 19 30.93 7.54 7.40
N VAL A 20 31.03 6.38 6.74
CA VAL A 20 29.94 5.88 5.89
C VAL A 20 28.80 5.56 6.84
N ALA A 21 27.93 6.54 7.07
CA ALA A 21 26.62 6.27 7.62
C ALA A 21 25.88 5.45 6.56
N SER A 22 25.91 4.11 6.70
CA SER A 22 24.90 3.28 6.10
C SER A 22 23.58 3.73 6.72
N ALA A 23 22.88 4.64 6.03
CA ALA A 23 21.46 4.83 6.24
C ALA A 23 20.81 3.50 5.84
N ALA A 24 20.77 2.55 6.78
CA ALA A 24 19.67 1.63 6.85
C ALA A 24 18.45 2.54 6.94
N GLY A 25 17.75 2.70 5.81
CA GLY A 25 16.46 3.34 5.78
C GLY A 25 15.53 2.49 6.63
N ALA A 26 15.54 2.74 7.93
CA ALA A 26 14.51 2.27 8.83
C ALA A 26 13.23 2.92 8.30
N GLN A 27 12.37 2.09 7.71
CA GLN A 27 11.02 2.45 7.37
C GLN A 27 10.40 3.05 8.63
N GLN A 28 10.08 4.34 8.60
CA GLN A 28 9.21 4.93 9.60
C GLN A 28 7.87 4.21 9.47
N GLY A 29 7.68 3.17 10.27
CA GLY A 29 6.38 2.60 10.54
C GLY A 29 5.51 3.73 11.04
N GLY A 30 4.48 4.06 10.27
CA GLY A 30 3.49 5.04 10.68
C GLY A 30 2.95 4.65 12.05
N ASP A 31 2.89 5.62 12.95
CA ASP A 31 2.28 5.47 14.25
C ASP A 31 0.76 5.28 14.05
N TYR A 32 0.33 4.02 13.93
CA TYR A 32 -1.07 3.62 13.92
C TYR A 32 -1.67 3.61 15.36
N GLY A 33 -1.04 4.31 16.30
CA GLY A 33 -1.30 4.22 17.73
C GLY A 33 -2.49 5.00 18.27
N THR A 34 -3.32 5.66 17.46
CA THR A 34 -4.50 6.37 18.00
C THR A 34 -5.73 6.29 17.10
N TYR A 35 -6.27 5.07 16.99
CA TYR A 35 -7.72 4.86 16.94
C TYR A 35 -8.09 4.03 18.18
N GLY A 36 -8.49 4.71 19.25
CA GLY A 36 -9.19 4.16 20.42
C GLY A 36 -8.84 2.74 20.87
N GLY A 37 -7.71 2.55 21.56
CA GLY A 37 -7.53 1.47 22.55
C GLY A 37 -7.70 0.01 22.12
N ALA A 38 -7.91 -0.29 20.84
CA ALA A 38 -7.96 -1.66 20.34
C ALA A 38 -6.53 -2.06 19.95
N TYR A 39 -5.90 -2.91 20.76
CA TYR A 39 -4.74 -3.66 20.31
C TYR A 39 -5.21 -4.54 19.16
N LEU A 40 -4.91 -4.15 17.91
CA LEU A 40 -5.24 -4.94 16.73
C LEU A 40 -4.31 -6.15 16.73
N ASP A 41 -4.74 -7.20 17.41
CA ASP A 41 -4.11 -8.52 17.34
C ASP A 41 -4.48 -9.17 16.01
N TRP A 42 -3.80 -8.73 14.95
CA TRP A 42 -3.96 -9.24 13.58
C TRP A 42 -3.68 -10.74 13.45
N LEU A 43 -3.16 -11.38 14.51
CA LEU A 43 -2.91 -12.82 14.60
C LEU A 43 -4.00 -13.58 15.40
N SER A 44 -5.04 -12.90 15.87
CA SER A 44 -6.14 -13.59 16.53
C SER A 44 -6.78 -14.63 15.58
N PRO A 45 -7.18 -15.82 16.07
CA PRO A 45 -7.85 -16.83 15.26
C PRO A 45 -9.12 -16.34 14.54
N LEU A 46 -9.76 -15.29 15.08
CA LEU A 46 -10.90 -14.59 14.45
C LEU A 46 -10.48 -13.73 13.26
N ALA A 47 -9.28 -13.11 13.30
CA ALA A 47 -8.69 -12.41 12.15
C ALA A 47 -8.22 -13.39 11.06
N ILE A 48 -7.86 -14.62 11.44
CA ILE A 48 -7.48 -15.69 10.52
C ILE A 48 -8.72 -16.32 9.84
N SER A 49 -9.88 -16.39 10.51
CA SER A 49 -11.10 -16.90 9.86
C SER A 49 -11.66 -15.98 8.76
N SER A 50 -11.09 -14.78 8.59
CA SER A 50 -11.47 -13.81 7.56
C SER A 50 -10.59 -13.90 6.29
N TYR A 51 -9.80 -14.97 6.09
CA TYR A 51 -9.01 -15.19 4.87
C TYR A 51 -9.85 -15.47 3.60
N GLU A 52 -10.72 -14.54 3.23
CA GLU A 52 -11.39 -14.55 1.94
C GLU A 52 -10.44 -13.97 0.89
N TRP A 53 -10.14 -14.77 -0.13
CA TRP A 53 -9.43 -14.29 -1.31
C TRP A 53 -10.35 -13.40 -2.14
N PRO A 54 -9.86 -12.25 -2.65
CA PRO A 54 -10.62 -11.45 -3.60
C PRO A 54 -11.13 -12.32 -4.76
N PHE A 55 -12.38 -12.10 -5.16
CA PHE A 55 -13.05 -12.81 -6.25
C PHE A 55 -13.35 -14.30 -6.05
N LYS A 56 -12.96 -14.90 -4.92
CA LYS A 56 -13.22 -16.34 -4.64
C LYS A 56 -14.70 -16.70 -4.77
N HIS A 57 -15.58 -15.78 -4.41
CA HIS A 57 -17.03 -15.97 -4.40
C HIS A 57 -17.75 -15.11 -5.47
N GLY A 58 -17.01 -14.57 -6.44
CA GLY A 58 -17.57 -13.81 -7.56
C GLY A 58 -17.24 -12.32 -7.53
N PRO A 59 -18.12 -11.45 -8.08
CA PRO A 59 -17.89 -10.01 -8.10
C PRO A 59 -17.75 -9.44 -6.69
N ILE A 60 -16.98 -8.37 -6.55
CA ILE A 60 -16.81 -7.66 -5.27
C ILE A 60 -17.20 -6.18 -5.39
N SER A 61 -17.68 -5.62 -4.28
CA SER A 61 -17.81 -4.19 -4.07
C SER A 61 -16.58 -3.68 -3.33
N VAL A 62 -16.00 -2.58 -3.79
CA VAL A 62 -14.92 -1.88 -3.11
C VAL A 62 -15.43 -0.53 -2.64
N ILE A 63 -15.23 -0.19 -1.37
CA ILE A 63 -15.55 1.11 -0.80
C ILE A 63 -14.25 1.85 -0.52
N ALA A 64 -14.08 3.03 -1.10
CA ALA A 64 -12.89 3.87 -0.90
C ALA A 64 -13.18 5.35 -1.20
N PRO A 65 -12.30 6.29 -0.79
CA PRO A 65 -12.41 7.68 -1.19
C PRO A 65 -12.35 7.87 -2.72
N GLY A 66 -13.29 8.66 -3.24
CA GLY A 66 -13.31 9.16 -4.60
C GLY A 66 -12.39 10.38 -4.78
N ALA A 67 -12.27 10.86 -6.02
CA ALA A 67 -11.38 11.98 -6.35
C ALA A 67 -11.73 13.30 -5.63
N ASN A 68 -13.00 13.47 -5.23
CA ASN A 68 -13.49 14.63 -4.49
C ASN A 68 -13.50 14.43 -2.96
N GLY A 69 -12.90 13.35 -2.47
CA GLY A 69 -12.91 12.98 -1.05
C GLY A 69 -14.22 12.34 -0.55
N ALA A 70 -15.27 12.29 -1.38
CA ALA A 70 -16.49 11.56 -1.04
C ALA A 70 -16.25 10.05 -1.13
N VAL A 71 -16.90 9.27 -0.27
CA VAL A 71 -16.85 7.80 -0.36
C VAL A 71 -17.53 7.33 -1.64
N GLN A 72 -16.88 6.42 -2.36
CA GLN A 72 -17.40 5.80 -3.57
C GLN A 72 -17.41 4.28 -3.43
N THR A 73 -18.34 3.65 -4.16
CA THR A 73 -18.41 2.19 -4.32
C THR A 73 -18.03 1.83 -5.75
N TYR A 74 -17.02 0.99 -5.91
CA TYR A 74 -16.57 0.44 -7.19
C TYR A 74 -17.01 -1.02 -7.29
N THR A 75 -17.43 -1.46 -8.48
CA THR A 75 -17.82 -2.86 -8.72
C THR A 75 -16.78 -3.52 -9.60
N LEU A 76 -16.13 -4.55 -9.07
CA LEU A 76 -15.08 -5.29 -9.75
C LEU A 76 -15.63 -6.69 -10.06
N VAL A 77 -15.78 -6.99 -11.35
CA VAL A 77 -16.34 -8.26 -11.83
C VAL A 77 -15.22 -9.07 -12.48
N PRO A 78 -14.87 -10.27 -11.99
CA PRO A 78 -13.90 -11.12 -12.70
C PRO A 78 -14.47 -11.47 -14.09
N CYS A 79 -13.65 -11.36 -15.12
CA CYS A 79 -14.00 -11.63 -16.51
C CYS A 79 -12.82 -12.31 -17.23
N GLN A 80 -13.03 -12.75 -18.48
CA GLN A 80 -12.03 -13.48 -19.25
C GLN A 80 -11.46 -14.68 -18.47
N ASP A 81 -12.35 -15.50 -17.92
CA ASP A 81 -12.00 -16.67 -17.09
C ASP A 81 -11.10 -16.33 -15.88
N GLY A 82 -11.22 -15.11 -15.35
CA GLY A 82 -10.46 -14.63 -14.20
C GLY A 82 -9.12 -13.98 -14.53
N ALA A 83 -8.74 -13.91 -15.80
CA ALA A 83 -7.51 -13.22 -16.24
C ALA A 83 -7.62 -11.69 -16.18
N ALA A 84 -8.84 -11.15 -16.11
CA ALA A 84 -9.11 -9.73 -16.06
C ALA A 84 -10.24 -9.40 -15.07
N VAL A 85 -10.37 -8.11 -14.75
CA VAL A 85 -11.52 -7.56 -14.01
C VAL A 85 -12.19 -6.51 -14.88
N CYS A 86 -13.50 -6.61 -15.01
CA CYS A 86 -14.32 -5.75 -15.85
C CYS A 86 -15.26 -4.88 -14.99
N SER A 87 -15.61 -3.72 -15.54
CA SER A 87 -16.78 -2.95 -15.12
C SER A 87 -17.40 -2.24 -16.32
N GLY A 88 -18.55 -2.73 -16.78
CA GLY A 88 -19.09 -2.32 -18.07
C GLY A 88 -18.10 -2.61 -19.20
N SER A 89 -17.69 -1.57 -19.93
CA SER A 89 -16.69 -1.66 -21.00
C SER A 89 -15.24 -1.47 -20.53
N ALA A 90 -15.02 -1.06 -19.27
CA ALA A 90 -13.68 -0.89 -18.73
C ALA A 90 -13.09 -2.25 -18.32
N ILE A 91 -11.81 -2.46 -18.63
CA ILE A 91 -11.05 -3.68 -18.34
C ILE A 91 -9.80 -3.29 -17.55
N GLY A 92 -9.57 -3.98 -16.44
CA GLY A 92 -8.34 -3.92 -15.65
C GLY A 92 -7.58 -5.25 -15.71
N ALA A 93 -6.26 -5.14 -15.69
CA ALA A 93 -5.37 -6.30 -15.64
C ALA A 93 -5.23 -6.78 -14.19
N VAL A 94 -5.21 -8.10 -14.01
CA VAL A 94 -5.07 -8.75 -12.70
C VAL A 94 -3.68 -9.36 -12.57
N SER A 95 -3.06 -9.16 -11.43
CA SER A 95 -1.89 -9.92 -10.99
C SER A 95 -1.99 -10.26 -9.51
N VAL A 96 -1.20 -11.22 -9.05
CA VAL A 96 -1.11 -11.59 -7.64
C VAL A 96 0.33 -11.41 -7.18
N ASP A 97 0.52 -10.70 -6.07
CA ASP A 97 1.80 -10.53 -5.39
C ASP A 97 1.65 -10.92 -3.92
N GLY A 98 2.20 -12.08 -3.56
CA GLY A 98 2.02 -12.70 -2.25
C GLY A 98 0.54 -12.91 -1.91
N LEU A 99 0.05 -12.22 -0.87
CA LEU A 99 -1.35 -12.27 -0.42
C LEU A 99 -2.21 -11.10 -0.95
N THR A 100 -1.71 -10.37 -1.94
CA THR A 100 -2.38 -9.21 -2.53
C THR A 100 -2.77 -9.48 -3.97
N THR A 101 -4.05 -9.33 -4.28
CA THR A 101 -4.54 -9.29 -5.66
C THR A 101 -4.49 -7.84 -6.14
N VAL A 102 -3.76 -7.59 -7.22
CA VAL A 102 -3.60 -6.26 -7.81
C VAL A 102 -4.45 -6.16 -9.06
N VAL A 103 -5.35 -5.17 -9.10
CA VAL A 103 -6.16 -4.84 -10.28
C VAL A 103 -5.75 -3.48 -10.78
N SER A 104 -5.12 -3.42 -11.95
CA SER A 104 -4.56 -2.19 -12.51
C SER A 104 -5.35 -1.68 -13.70
N GLY A 105 -5.42 -0.35 -13.86
CA GLY A 105 -6.00 0.32 -15.02
C GLY A 105 -7.53 0.48 -15.00
N LEU A 106 -8.23 -0.20 -14.09
CA LEU A 106 -9.68 -0.07 -13.96
C LEU A 106 -10.03 1.26 -13.26
N TYR A 107 -10.95 2.04 -13.85
CA TYR A 107 -11.31 3.38 -13.38
C TYR A 107 -10.13 4.37 -13.29
N GLY A 108 -9.05 4.14 -14.05
CA GLY A 108 -7.83 4.95 -13.97
C GLY A 108 -7.09 4.80 -12.64
N ARG A 109 -7.27 3.66 -11.95
CA ARG A 109 -6.77 3.39 -10.60
C ARG A 109 -6.09 2.02 -10.55
N THR A 110 -5.36 1.79 -9.47
CA THR A 110 -4.87 0.46 -9.09
C THR A 110 -5.45 0.08 -7.73
N PHE A 111 -6.06 -1.10 -7.66
CA PHE A 111 -6.59 -1.67 -6.44
C PHE A 111 -5.65 -2.75 -5.93
N TYR A 112 -5.15 -2.61 -4.72
CA TYR A 112 -4.36 -3.60 -4.01
C TYR A 112 -5.25 -4.26 -2.98
N LEU A 113 -5.82 -5.41 -3.34
CA LEU A 113 -6.82 -6.13 -2.56
C LEU A 113 -6.12 -7.17 -1.69
N GLY A 114 -6.03 -6.90 -0.39
CA GLY A 114 -5.60 -7.88 0.59
C GLY A 114 -6.70 -8.90 0.87
N MET A 115 -6.32 -10.06 1.39
CA MET A 115 -7.27 -11.07 1.85
C MET A 115 -8.16 -10.52 2.97
N GLY A 116 -9.44 -10.91 3.02
CA GLY A 116 -10.33 -10.56 4.13
C GLY A 116 -10.87 -9.14 4.13
N GLY A 117 -11.14 -8.60 2.94
CA GLY A 117 -11.97 -7.40 2.81
C GLY A 117 -11.25 -6.08 3.00
N HIS A 118 -9.93 -6.04 2.97
CA HIS A 118 -9.14 -4.81 3.12
C HIS A 118 -8.21 -4.56 1.92
N GLY A 119 -7.61 -3.37 1.87
CA GLY A 119 -6.60 -3.06 0.87
C GLY A 119 -6.25 -1.58 0.77
N VAL A 120 -5.62 -1.23 -0.35
CA VAL A 120 -5.28 0.14 -0.72
C VAL A 120 -5.73 0.42 -2.15
N ILE A 121 -6.23 1.63 -2.39
CA ILE A 121 -6.45 2.17 -3.74
C ILE A 121 -5.38 3.21 -4.04
N ASP A 122 -4.80 3.13 -5.22
CA ASP A 122 -3.87 4.14 -5.76
C ASP A 122 -4.54 4.85 -6.93
N ALA A 123 -4.61 6.18 -6.83
CA ALA A 123 -5.06 7.07 -7.88
C ALA A 123 -3.94 8.06 -8.23
N GLY A 124 -3.06 7.66 -9.15
CA GLY A 124 -1.99 8.53 -9.64
C GLY A 124 -0.93 8.86 -8.58
N GLY A 125 -0.59 7.89 -7.73
CA GLY A 125 0.39 8.00 -6.64
C GLY A 125 -0.20 8.40 -5.29
N VAL A 126 -1.49 8.74 -5.23
CA VAL A 126 -2.19 9.02 -3.97
C VAL A 126 -2.86 7.75 -3.47
N GLN A 127 -2.39 7.24 -2.34
CA GLN A 127 -2.90 6.02 -1.73
C GLN A 127 -3.95 6.29 -0.66
N SER A 128 -4.98 5.46 -0.61
CA SER A 128 -6.02 5.51 0.42
C SER A 128 -6.46 4.10 0.80
N VAL A 129 -6.88 3.92 2.04
CA VAL A 129 -7.43 2.65 2.51
C VAL A 129 -8.74 2.35 1.78
N LEU A 130 -8.94 1.09 1.41
CA LEU A 130 -10.22 0.58 0.92
C LEU A 130 -10.71 -0.57 1.80
N ALA A 131 -12.00 -0.83 1.72
CA ALA A 131 -12.62 -2.08 2.15
C ALA A 131 -13.28 -2.76 0.94
N TRP A 132 -13.39 -4.08 0.95
CA TRP A 132 -14.13 -4.82 -0.08
C TRP A 132 -14.94 -5.97 0.50
N ASP A 133 -15.98 -6.36 -0.22
CA ASP A 133 -16.84 -7.50 0.13
C ASP A 133 -17.42 -8.16 -1.14
N THR A 134 -17.73 -9.45 -1.07
CA THR A 134 -18.33 -10.20 -2.18
C THR A 134 -19.78 -9.79 -2.39
N GLN A 135 -20.14 -9.48 -3.64
CA GLN A 135 -21.51 -9.24 -4.06
C GLN A 135 -22.27 -10.56 -4.20
N GLY A 136 -22.68 -11.20 -3.09
CA GLY A 136 -23.46 -12.45 -3.24
C GLY A 136 -23.79 -13.31 -2.03
N ASN A 137 -23.28 -13.08 -0.82
CA ASN A 137 -23.48 -13.99 0.31
C ASN A 137 -24.22 -13.38 1.52
N GLY A 138 -25.24 -12.58 1.28
CA GLY A 138 -26.24 -12.29 2.32
C GLY A 138 -27.34 -13.36 2.32
N PRO A 139 -27.80 -13.91 3.46
CA PRO A 139 -28.83 -14.96 3.52
C PRO A 139 -30.23 -14.56 3.01
N ASN A 140 -30.40 -13.38 2.37
CA ASN A 140 -31.68 -12.86 1.89
C ASN A 140 -31.53 -12.18 0.50
N ARG A 141 -31.25 -12.94 -0.56
CA ARG A 141 -31.53 -12.50 -1.94
C ARG A 141 -32.16 -13.63 -2.73
#